data_AF-A0A9X0D335-F1
#
_entry.id   AF-A0A9X0D335-F1
#
_cell.length_a   1.000
_cell.length_b   1.000
_cell.length_c   1.000
_cell.angle_alpha   90.00
_cell.angle_beta   90.00
_cell.angle_gamma   90.00
#
_symmetry.space_group_name_H-M   'P 1'
#
loop_
_entity.id
_entity.type
_entity.pdbx_description
1 polymer ?
#
loop_
_entity_poly.entity_id
_entity_poly.type
_entity_poly.pdbx_seq_one_letter_code
_entity_poly.pdbx_strand_id
1 'polypeptide(L)'
;MNDLFNWFISQGGKGAGYRVGSEEDTYDNEGKRMFHVRGSSDMNAKAMQVSRRAASLNSGDMFVLETPYKVYLWRGKGACASERRNARQLIDYLMVGREVEPMREGKEPRAFWEAIGGYEEYATGKRMEDEKPSYPPRLFQCSNASGAFRVEEIFEFCQEDLIEDDVMFLDTYDEVFVWIGEGANEVEKAEAVTVAMDYVRSDPSGRTLDDTMIIQVKQGYEPLNFTGHFQAWDREKWSKGKTYEEIKREMGENGITKVSEIRITQQTVKAMNNNNNDDFTETDGSAFTYEVLAQPYHLLPGGIDKATRELYLSNEEFFLVFDMERTEFESLPRWKQVQLKKEKGLF
;
A
#
# COMPACT_ATOMS: atom_id res chain seq x y z
N MET A 1 0.92 -33.47 -29.66
CA MET A 1 -0.40 -33.15 -30.22
C MET A 1 -1.11 -32.33 -29.15
N ASN A 2 -0.96 -31.02 -29.26
CA ASN A 2 -1.79 -29.92 -28.74
C ASN A 2 -2.38 -30.00 -27.33
N ASP A 3 -1.58 -29.69 -26.32
CA ASP A 3 -2.05 -28.94 -25.15
C ASP A 3 -1.27 -27.61 -25.11
N LEU A 4 -1.62 -26.73 -26.04
CA LEU A 4 -1.26 -25.30 -25.99
C LEU A 4 -2.09 -24.70 -24.85
N PHE A 5 -1.58 -24.83 -23.62
CA PHE A 5 -2.20 -24.28 -22.42
C PHE A 5 -2.40 -22.77 -22.54
N ASN A 6 -3.54 -22.28 -22.03
CA ASN A 6 -4.01 -20.90 -22.09
C ASN A 6 -3.05 -19.90 -21.42
N TRP A 7 -2.05 -19.41 -22.15
CA TRP A 7 -1.33 -18.19 -21.76
C TRP A 7 -2.21 -16.98 -22.08
N PHE A 8 -2.73 -16.30 -21.07
CA PHE A 8 -3.24 -14.94 -21.25
C PHE A 8 -2.07 -13.97 -21.22
N ILE A 9 -1.45 -13.73 -22.37
CA ILE A 9 -0.53 -12.60 -22.56
C ILE A 9 -1.41 -11.38 -22.81
N SER A 10 -1.78 -10.68 -21.74
CA SER A 10 -2.43 -9.36 -21.85
C SER A 10 -1.37 -8.26 -21.88
N GLN A 11 -1.60 -7.25 -22.71
CA GLN A 11 -0.90 -5.97 -22.58
C GLN A 11 -1.48 -5.26 -21.36
N GLY A 12 -0.66 -5.04 -20.33
CA GLY A 12 -1.03 -4.20 -19.20
C GLY A 12 -0.88 -2.71 -19.54
N GLY A 13 -1.88 -1.90 -19.20
CA GLY A 13 -1.86 -0.44 -19.34
C GLY A 13 -2.51 0.09 -20.64
N LYS A 14 -3.52 0.95 -20.45
CA LYS A 14 -4.56 1.42 -21.40
C LYS A 14 -5.62 0.38 -21.73
N GLY A 15 -6.82 0.64 -21.20
CA GLY A 15 -8.03 -0.18 -21.19
C GLY A 15 -8.20 -1.13 -22.37
N ALA A 16 -8.68 -2.33 -22.03
CA ALA A 16 -9.03 -3.45 -22.91
C ALA A 16 -9.83 -3.03 -24.16
N GLY A 17 -9.14 -2.47 -25.14
CA GLY A 17 -9.54 -2.38 -26.53
C GLY A 17 -8.71 -3.40 -27.26
N TYR A 18 -9.36 -4.41 -27.83
CA TYR A 18 -8.73 -5.43 -28.67
C TYR A 18 -7.99 -4.74 -29.83
N ARG A 19 -6.71 -4.44 -29.65
CA ARG A 19 -5.79 -4.13 -30.75
C ARG A 19 -4.96 -5.38 -30.96
N VAL A 20 -5.15 -6.01 -32.11
CA VAL A 20 -4.18 -6.95 -32.67
C VAL A 20 -2.95 -6.12 -33.02
N GLY A 21 -2.11 -5.85 -32.03
CA GLY A 21 -0.82 -5.20 -32.23
C GLY A 21 0.11 -6.18 -32.95
N SER A 22 0.92 -5.69 -33.89
CA SER A 22 2.04 -6.47 -34.41
C SER A 22 3.03 -6.73 -33.27
N GLU A 23 3.90 -7.74 -33.38
CA GLU A 23 4.94 -7.98 -32.35
C GLU A 23 5.78 -6.72 -32.06
N GLU A 24 5.92 -5.82 -33.03
CA GLU A 24 6.60 -4.53 -32.91
C GLU A 24 5.96 -3.60 -31.87
N ASP A 25 4.64 -3.65 -31.68
CA ASP A 25 3.91 -2.82 -30.71
C ASP A 25 4.13 -3.25 -29.24
N THR A 26 4.81 -4.39 -29.02
CA THR A 26 5.14 -4.90 -27.67
C THR A 26 6.49 -4.43 -27.17
N TYR A 27 7.32 -3.80 -27.99
CA TYR A 27 8.62 -3.31 -27.59
C TYR A 27 8.57 -1.82 -27.28
N ASP A 28 9.37 -1.40 -26.30
CA ASP A 28 9.64 0.03 -26.16
C ASP A 28 10.53 0.54 -27.30
N ASN A 29 10.77 1.85 -27.33
CA ASN A 29 11.61 2.50 -28.33
C ASN A 29 13.07 1.99 -28.37
N GLU A 30 13.49 1.19 -27.37
CA GLU A 30 14.82 0.61 -27.26
C GLU A 30 14.84 -0.89 -27.62
N GLY A 31 13.72 -1.46 -28.09
CA GLY A 31 13.62 -2.88 -28.39
C GLY A 31 13.60 -3.76 -27.14
N LYS A 32 13.10 -3.23 -26.02
CA LYS A 32 13.04 -3.93 -24.73
C LYS A 32 11.59 -4.11 -24.28
N ARG A 33 11.33 -5.18 -23.52
CA ARG A 33 10.03 -5.42 -22.88
C ARG A 33 10.19 -6.28 -21.63
N MET A 34 9.28 -6.13 -20.68
CA MET A 34 9.32 -6.86 -19.41
C MET A 34 8.01 -7.59 -19.17
N PHE A 35 8.10 -8.81 -18.66
CA PHE A 35 6.96 -9.65 -18.30
C PHE A 35 7.00 -9.99 -16.82
N HIS A 36 5.85 -9.89 -16.17
CA HIS A 36 5.62 -10.35 -14.82
C HIS A 36 4.93 -11.71 -14.88
N VAL A 37 5.57 -12.74 -14.35
CA VAL A 37 5.09 -14.12 -14.34
C VAL A 37 4.70 -14.50 -12.91
N ARG A 38 3.41 -14.78 -12.71
CA ARG A 38 2.81 -15.16 -11.43
C ARG A 38 1.99 -16.44 -11.58
N GLY A 39 1.93 -17.26 -10.54
CA GLY A 39 1.02 -18.40 -10.48
C GLY A 39 1.65 -19.62 -9.83
N SER A 40 0.99 -20.12 -8.78
CA SER A 40 1.47 -21.25 -7.97
C SER A 40 1.32 -22.63 -8.64
N SER A 41 0.59 -22.71 -9.76
CA SER A 41 0.31 -23.93 -10.51
C SER A 41 0.21 -23.67 -12.02
N ASP A 42 0.15 -24.72 -12.82
CA ASP A 42 -0.02 -24.60 -14.27
C ASP A 42 -1.42 -24.10 -14.66
N MET A 43 -2.41 -24.24 -13.76
CA MET A 43 -3.80 -23.82 -14.01
C MET A 43 -4.05 -22.33 -13.79
N ASN A 44 -3.22 -21.67 -12.98
CA ASN A 44 -3.32 -20.23 -12.66
C ASN A 44 -2.09 -19.44 -13.09
N ALA A 45 -1.23 -20.03 -13.94
CA ALA A 45 -0.07 -19.37 -14.49
C ALA A 45 -0.49 -18.21 -15.41
N LYS A 46 -0.04 -17.00 -15.08
CA LYS A 46 -0.27 -15.79 -15.87
C LYS A 46 1.05 -15.08 -16.13
N ALA A 47 1.25 -14.64 -17.37
CA ALA A 47 2.36 -13.74 -17.70
C ALA A 47 1.81 -12.53 -18.42
N MET A 48 2.00 -11.36 -17.81
CA MET A 48 1.52 -10.10 -18.37
C MET A 48 2.71 -9.21 -18.68
N GLN A 49 2.62 -8.49 -19.78
CA GLN A 49 3.59 -7.45 -20.07
C GLN A 49 3.39 -6.28 -19.11
N VAL A 50 4.47 -5.80 -18.52
CA VAL A 50 4.48 -4.72 -17.52
C VAL A 50 5.44 -3.61 -17.94
N SER A 51 5.27 -2.43 -17.33
CA SER A 51 6.19 -1.31 -17.54
C SER A 51 7.62 -1.70 -17.20
N ARG A 52 8.57 -1.40 -18.07
CA ARG A 52 10.00 -1.61 -17.84
C ARG A 52 10.53 -0.56 -16.85
N ARG A 53 10.29 -0.79 -15.56
CA ARG A 53 10.84 -0.02 -14.43
C ARG A 53 11.11 -0.93 -13.25
N ALA A 54 12.08 -0.57 -12.41
CA ALA A 54 12.37 -1.31 -11.20
C ALA A 54 11.16 -1.38 -10.25
N ALA A 55 10.38 -0.30 -10.12
CA ALA A 55 9.16 -0.29 -9.29
C ALA A 55 8.04 -1.26 -9.72
N SER A 56 8.15 -1.91 -10.89
CA SER A 56 7.24 -2.97 -11.32
C SER A 56 7.65 -4.36 -10.80
N LEU A 57 8.86 -4.51 -10.28
CA LEU A 57 9.31 -5.75 -9.62
C LEU A 57 8.58 -5.96 -8.30
N ASN A 58 8.52 -7.22 -7.86
CA ASN A 58 8.14 -7.56 -6.50
C ASN A 58 8.89 -8.82 -6.04
N SER A 59 9.21 -8.92 -4.75
CA SER A 59 9.99 -10.06 -4.21
C SER A 59 9.27 -11.41 -4.29
N GLY A 60 7.97 -11.44 -4.57
CA GLY A 60 7.16 -12.66 -4.55
C GLY A 60 7.14 -13.44 -5.85
N ASP A 61 7.47 -12.80 -6.97
CA ASP A 61 7.18 -13.37 -8.29
C ASP A 61 8.42 -13.45 -9.20
N MET A 62 8.22 -14.01 -10.40
CA MET A 62 9.22 -14.09 -11.46
C MET A 62 9.06 -12.95 -12.46
N PHE A 63 10.18 -12.45 -12.96
CA PHE A 63 10.20 -11.42 -14.02
C PHE A 63 11.14 -11.81 -15.15
N VAL A 64 10.72 -11.50 -16.38
CA VAL A 64 11.51 -11.72 -17.60
C VAL A 64 11.71 -10.38 -18.29
N LEU A 65 12.96 -9.92 -18.36
CA LEU A 65 13.33 -8.70 -19.09
C LEU A 65 14.05 -9.10 -20.38
N GLU A 66 13.37 -8.87 -21.49
CA GLU A 66 13.95 -9.04 -22.82
C GLU A 66 14.64 -7.75 -23.25
N THR A 67 15.91 -7.88 -23.65
CA THR A 67 16.68 -6.81 -24.30
C THR A 67 17.05 -7.24 -25.71
N PRO A 68 17.59 -6.38 -26.59
CA PRO A 68 18.09 -6.81 -27.89
C PRO A 68 19.23 -7.86 -27.85
N TYR A 69 19.99 -7.93 -26.76
CA TYR A 69 21.19 -8.77 -26.69
C TYR A 69 20.96 -10.09 -25.96
N LYS A 70 20.26 -10.05 -24.84
CA LYS A 70 20.00 -11.21 -23.97
C LYS A 70 18.71 -11.05 -23.19
N VAL A 71 18.28 -12.13 -22.55
CA VAL A 71 17.11 -12.20 -21.69
C VAL A 71 17.57 -12.34 -20.24
N TYR A 72 17.07 -11.47 -19.37
CA TYR A 72 17.29 -11.56 -17.94
C TYR A 72 16.10 -12.27 -17.30
N LEU A 73 16.38 -13.35 -16.55
CA LEU A 73 15.38 -14.10 -15.80
C LEU A 73 15.55 -13.78 -14.31
N TRP A 74 14.79 -12.80 -13.82
CA TRP A 74 14.87 -12.32 -12.45
C TRP A 74 13.95 -13.12 -11.53
N ARG A 75 14.51 -13.63 -10.44
CA ARG A 75 13.81 -14.42 -9.43
C ARG A 75 13.71 -13.64 -8.12
N GLY A 76 12.49 -13.25 -7.75
CA GLY A 76 12.16 -12.77 -6.42
C GLY A 76 12.43 -13.84 -5.35
N LYS A 77 12.68 -13.43 -4.11
CA LYS A 77 12.93 -14.35 -2.99
C LYS A 77 11.77 -15.33 -2.75
N GLY A 78 10.53 -14.85 -2.86
CA GLY A 78 9.29 -15.63 -2.71
C GLY A 78 8.87 -16.37 -3.98
N ALA A 79 9.56 -16.19 -5.11
CA ALA A 79 9.15 -16.84 -6.35
C ALA A 79 9.31 -18.37 -6.29
N CYS A 80 8.24 -19.09 -6.62
CA CYS A 80 8.15 -20.54 -6.46
C CYS A 80 8.67 -21.32 -7.67
N ALA A 81 8.84 -22.63 -7.49
CA ALA A 81 9.32 -23.52 -8.54
C ALA A 81 8.39 -23.55 -9.79
N SER A 82 7.07 -23.44 -9.58
CA SER A 82 6.09 -23.39 -10.68
C SER A 82 6.30 -22.12 -11.52
N GLU A 83 6.40 -20.96 -10.89
CA GLU A 83 6.61 -19.68 -11.58
C GLU A 83 7.92 -19.67 -12.36
N ARG A 84 8.99 -20.24 -11.80
CA ARG A 84 10.26 -20.38 -12.53
C ARG A 84 10.10 -21.23 -13.79
N ARG A 85 9.38 -22.35 -13.69
CA ARG A 85 9.12 -23.22 -14.83
C ARG A 85 8.28 -22.50 -15.88
N ASN A 86 7.25 -21.76 -15.45
CA ASN A 86 6.42 -20.95 -16.34
C ASN A 86 7.26 -19.87 -17.03
N ALA A 87 8.06 -19.10 -16.29
CA ALA A 87 8.93 -18.08 -16.86
C ALA A 87 9.91 -18.64 -17.91
N ARG A 88 10.41 -19.86 -17.72
CA ARG A 88 11.22 -20.55 -18.74
C ARG A 88 10.41 -20.93 -19.98
N GLN A 89 9.20 -21.46 -19.80
CA GLN A 89 8.32 -21.76 -20.93
C GLN A 89 7.97 -20.51 -21.75
N LEU A 90 7.74 -19.37 -21.09
CA LEU A 90 7.54 -18.08 -21.74
C LEU A 90 8.74 -17.71 -22.62
N ILE A 91 9.96 -17.88 -22.09
CA ILE A 91 11.20 -17.61 -22.81
C ILE A 91 11.36 -18.57 -24.00
N ASP A 92 11.13 -19.87 -23.80
CA ASP A 92 11.23 -20.88 -24.85
C ASP A 92 10.21 -20.66 -25.98
N TYR A 93 9.10 -19.96 -25.69
CA TYR A 93 8.06 -19.63 -26.66
C TYR A 93 8.32 -18.29 -27.38
N LEU A 94 8.60 -17.20 -26.63
CA LEU A 94 8.69 -15.84 -27.18
C LEU A 94 10.11 -15.42 -27.56
N MET A 95 11.14 -16.03 -26.99
CA MET A 95 12.53 -15.58 -27.02
C MET A 95 13.45 -16.72 -27.48
N VAL A 96 12.99 -17.46 -28.50
CA VAL A 96 13.64 -18.67 -29.00
C VAL A 96 15.09 -18.39 -29.38
N GLY A 97 16.02 -19.19 -28.84
CA GLY A 97 17.44 -19.13 -29.16
C GLY A 97 18.19 -17.94 -28.56
N ARG A 98 17.55 -17.13 -27.70
CA ARG A 98 18.19 -16.02 -27.01
C ARG A 98 18.97 -16.51 -25.79
N GLU A 99 20.10 -15.87 -25.49
CA GLU A 99 20.87 -16.15 -24.28
C GLU A 99 20.08 -15.71 -23.04
N VAL A 100 19.94 -16.61 -22.06
CA VAL A 100 19.21 -16.36 -20.81
C VAL A 100 20.20 -16.25 -19.66
N GLU A 101 20.19 -15.10 -18.97
CA GLU A 101 20.96 -14.86 -17.77
C GLU A 101 20.04 -14.93 -16.54
N PRO A 102 20.09 -16.03 -15.75
CA PRO A 102 19.32 -16.13 -14.52
C PRO A 102 19.93 -15.26 -13.42
N MET A 103 19.09 -14.53 -12.71
CA MET A 103 19.49 -13.70 -11.58
C MET A 103 18.55 -13.88 -10.39
N ARG A 104 19.11 -13.70 -9.20
CA ARG A 104 18.36 -13.73 -7.95
C ARG A 104 18.28 -12.31 -7.42
N GLU A 105 17.15 -12.00 -6.79
CA GLU A 105 16.98 -10.77 -6.04
C GLU A 105 18.18 -10.49 -5.11
N GLY A 106 18.71 -9.27 -5.17
CA GLY A 106 19.90 -8.81 -4.43
C GLY A 106 21.25 -9.25 -5.01
N LYS A 107 21.27 -9.90 -6.19
CA LYS A 107 22.48 -10.31 -6.94
C LYS A 107 22.45 -9.80 -8.39
N GLU A 108 21.68 -8.76 -8.66
CA GLU A 108 21.50 -8.21 -9.99
C GLU A 108 22.78 -7.49 -10.46
N PRO A 109 23.23 -7.73 -11.70
CA PRO A 109 24.33 -6.98 -12.28
C PRO A 109 23.91 -5.54 -12.59
N ARG A 110 24.86 -4.61 -12.61
CA ARG A 110 24.61 -3.21 -13.02
C ARG A 110 23.90 -3.11 -14.37
N ALA A 111 24.27 -3.98 -15.32
CA ALA A 111 23.67 -4.02 -16.65
C ALA A 111 22.18 -4.37 -16.65
N PHE A 112 21.68 -5.08 -15.63
CA PHE A 112 20.24 -5.31 -15.46
C PHE A 112 19.52 -4.03 -15.07
N TRP A 113 20.04 -3.30 -14.07
CA TRP A 113 19.47 -2.02 -13.65
C TRP A 113 19.50 -0.97 -14.76
N GLU A 114 20.56 -0.92 -15.55
CA GLU A 114 20.60 -0.06 -16.74
C GLU A 114 19.58 -0.49 -17.81
N ALA A 115 19.41 -1.80 -18.01
CA ALA A 115 18.45 -2.32 -18.97
C ALA A 115 16.99 -2.10 -18.54
N ILE A 116 16.66 -2.15 -17.25
CA ILE A 116 15.30 -1.92 -16.74
C ILE A 116 14.96 -0.42 -16.60
N GLY A 117 15.92 0.49 -16.78
CA GLY A 117 15.68 1.94 -16.77
C GLY A 117 16.17 2.66 -15.51
N GLY A 118 16.96 1.99 -14.69
CA GLY A 118 17.51 2.50 -13.43
C GLY A 118 17.07 1.65 -12.24
N TYR A 119 17.78 1.83 -11.12
CA TYR A 119 17.32 1.29 -9.85
C TYR A 119 16.24 2.20 -9.25
N GLU A 120 15.18 1.59 -8.76
CA GLU A 120 14.12 2.20 -7.96
C GLU A 120 13.79 1.23 -6.84
N GLU A 121 13.14 1.72 -5.78
CA GLU A 121 12.52 0.83 -4.81
C GLU A 121 11.36 0.08 -5.45
N TYR A 122 11.16 -1.15 -5.01
CA TYR A 122 10.11 -2.04 -5.49
C TYR A 122 9.47 -2.80 -4.33
N ALA A 123 8.36 -3.47 -4.59
CA ALA A 123 7.58 -4.11 -3.55
C ALA A 123 8.36 -5.28 -2.93
N THR A 124 8.63 -5.17 -1.63
CA THR A 124 9.27 -6.21 -0.83
C THR A 124 8.51 -6.35 0.49
N GLY A 125 8.68 -7.44 1.21
CA GLY A 125 8.02 -7.65 2.50
C GLY A 125 8.08 -9.09 2.96
N LYS A 126 8.01 -9.32 4.27
CA LYS A 126 8.21 -10.64 4.88
C LYS A 126 7.37 -11.73 4.21
N ARG A 127 6.06 -11.49 4.02
CA ARG A 127 5.16 -12.46 3.37
C ARG A 127 5.32 -12.54 1.87
N MET A 128 5.70 -11.44 1.23
CA MET A 128 5.97 -11.44 -0.20
C MET A 128 7.22 -12.28 -0.50
N GLU A 129 8.15 -12.38 0.44
CA GLU A 129 9.32 -13.26 0.34
C GLU A 129 9.02 -14.74 0.67
N ASP A 130 7.81 -15.08 1.13
CA ASP A 130 7.41 -16.46 1.44
C ASP A 130 6.99 -17.22 0.18
N GLU A 131 7.67 -18.32 -0.14
CA GLU A 131 7.41 -19.10 -1.36
C GLU A 131 6.00 -19.73 -1.41
N LYS A 132 5.41 -19.99 -0.25
CA LYS A 132 4.08 -20.57 -0.10
C LYS A 132 3.37 -19.88 1.06
N PRO A 133 2.80 -18.68 0.84
CA PRO A 133 2.09 -17.98 1.89
C PRO A 133 0.89 -18.83 2.33
N SER A 134 0.74 -19.02 3.64
CA SER A 134 -0.42 -19.75 4.19
C SER A 134 -1.72 -18.97 4.01
N TYR A 135 -1.61 -17.65 3.85
CA TYR A 135 -2.72 -16.75 3.61
C TYR A 135 -2.35 -15.83 2.44
N PRO A 136 -2.85 -16.12 1.22
CA PRO A 136 -2.60 -15.25 0.07
C PRO A 136 -3.37 -13.93 0.21
N PRO A 137 -2.94 -12.86 -0.47
CA PRO A 137 -3.65 -11.59 -0.48
C PRO A 137 -5.10 -11.74 -0.99
N ARG A 138 -6.04 -11.05 -0.34
CA ARG A 138 -7.48 -11.05 -0.69
C ARG A 138 -7.98 -9.62 -0.83
N LEU A 139 -8.74 -9.34 -1.88
CA LEU A 139 -9.35 -8.03 -2.10
C LEU A 139 -10.84 -8.08 -1.80
N PHE A 140 -11.35 -7.08 -1.11
CA PHE A 140 -12.78 -6.92 -0.82
C PHE A 140 -13.25 -5.53 -1.23
N GLN A 141 -14.46 -5.44 -1.75
CA GLN A 141 -15.18 -4.19 -1.98
C GLN A 141 -16.13 -3.93 -0.81
N CYS A 142 -16.07 -2.72 -0.25
CA CYS A 142 -16.98 -2.24 0.78
C CYS A 142 -17.83 -1.11 0.21
N SER A 143 -19.14 -1.35 0.08
CA SER A 143 -20.06 -0.39 -0.54
C SER A 143 -21.42 -0.36 0.16
N ASN A 144 -22.03 0.84 0.24
CA ASN A 144 -23.41 1.01 0.70
C ASN A 144 -24.41 1.33 -0.42
N ALA A 145 -23.99 1.29 -1.69
CA ALA A 145 -24.82 1.67 -2.85
C ALA A 145 -26.15 0.89 -2.98
N SER A 146 -26.22 -0.32 -2.40
CA SER A 146 -27.45 -1.14 -2.36
C SER A 146 -28.48 -0.69 -1.31
N GLY A 147 -28.19 0.37 -0.55
CA GLY A 147 -28.97 0.83 0.60
C GLY A 147 -28.61 0.14 1.93
N ALA A 148 -27.77 -0.89 1.88
CA ALA A 148 -27.14 -1.53 3.03
C ALA A 148 -25.64 -1.71 2.77
N PHE A 149 -24.83 -1.55 3.82
CA PHE A 149 -23.37 -1.75 3.75
C PHE A 149 -23.06 -3.25 3.54
N ARG A 150 -22.29 -3.56 2.49
CA ARG A 150 -21.90 -4.92 2.13
C ARG A 150 -20.39 -5.00 1.90
N VAL A 151 -19.85 -6.19 2.17
CA VAL A 151 -18.45 -6.54 1.92
C VAL A 151 -18.42 -7.78 1.03
N GLU A 152 -17.85 -7.65 -0.17
CA GLU A 152 -17.79 -8.72 -1.17
C GLU A 152 -16.34 -8.99 -1.59
N GLU A 153 -15.96 -10.27 -1.68
CA GLU A 153 -14.61 -10.67 -2.09
C GLU A 153 -14.45 -10.68 -3.61
N ILE A 154 -13.35 -10.08 -4.09
CA ILE A 154 -12.95 -10.06 -5.50
C ILE A 154 -11.79 -11.04 -5.68
N PHE A 155 -12.01 -12.08 -6.49
CA PHE A 155 -11.01 -13.08 -6.82
C PHE A 155 -10.21 -12.69 -8.06
N GLU A 156 -8.94 -13.10 -8.10
CA GLU A 156 -8.02 -12.80 -9.22
C GLU A 156 -7.96 -11.32 -9.62
N PHE A 157 -7.99 -10.45 -8.62
CA PHE A 157 -8.12 -9.00 -8.79
C PHE A 157 -6.99 -8.34 -9.60
N CYS A 158 -7.33 -7.24 -10.26
CA CYS A 158 -6.42 -6.32 -10.92
C CYS A 158 -6.71 -4.86 -10.53
N GLN A 159 -5.95 -3.90 -11.07
CA GLN A 159 -6.10 -2.49 -10.71
C GLN A 159 -7.46 -1.91 -11.14
N GLU A 160 -8.10 -2.49 -12.14
CA GLU A 160 -9.44 -2.15 -12.62
C GLU A 160 -10.53 -2.43 -11.60
N ASP A 161 -10.31 -3.38 -10.69
CA ASP A 161 -11.25 -3.72 -9.62
C ASP A 161 -11.23 -2.73 -8.45
N LEU A 162 -10.30 -1.77 -8.44
CA LEU A 162 -10.30 -0.67 -7.48
C LEU A 162 -11.32 0.38 -7.89
N ILE A 163 -12.52 0.30 -7.31
CA ILE A 163 -13.67 1.15 -7.62
C ILE A 163 -13.52 2.51 -6.97
N GLU A 164 -13.36 3.56 -7.77
CA GLU A 164 -13.09 4.94 -7.33
C GLU A 164 -14.19 5.54 -6.45
N ASP A 165 -15.42 5.02 -6.54
CA ASP A 165 -16.58 5.47 -5.75
C ASP A 165 -16.76 4.69 -4.44
N ASP A 166 -15.90 3.72 -4.13
CA ASP A 166 -16.02 2.84 -2.96
C ASP A 166 -14.73 2.78 -2.13
N VAL A 167 -14.79 2.04 -1.01
CA VAL A 167 -13.61 1.65 -0.22
C VAL A 167 -13.26 0.19 -0.48
N MET A 168 -11.98 -0.10 -0.65
CA MET A 168 -11.47 -1.45 -0.93
C MET A 168 -10.56 -1.93 0.20
N PHE A 169 -10.68 -3.19 0.62
CA PHE A 169 -9.75 -3.81 1.57
C PHE A 169 -8.83 -4.79 0.86
N LEU A 170 -7.52 -4.57 0.94
CA LEU A 170 -6.52 -5.55 0.55
C LEU A 170 -5.95 -6.19 1.82
N ASP A 171 -6.37 -7.41 2.12
CA ASP A 171 -5.90 -8.18 3.25
C ASP A 171 -4.71 -9.07 2.85
N THR A 172 -3.53 -8.75 3.39
CA THR A 172 -2.29 -9.53 3.24
C THR A 172 -1.95 -10.33 4.50
N TYR A 173 -2.93 -10.44 5.41
CA TYR A 173 -2.89 -11.00 6.76
C TYR A 173 -2.12 -10.16 7.79
N ASP A 174 -0.83 -9.89 7.55
CA ASP A 174 -0.01 -9.07 8.47
C ASP A 174 -0.38 -7.59 8.33
N GLU A 175 -0.81 -7.18 7.12
CA GLU A 175 -1.25 -5.83 6.81
C GLU A 175 -2.62 -5.87 6.11
N VAL A 176 -3.57 -5.07 6.58
CA VAL A 176 -4.86 -4.82 5.92
C VAL A 176 -4.85 -3.38 5.41
N PHE A 177 -4.80 -3.23 4.10
CA PHE A 177 -4.87 -1.91 3.46
C PHE A 177 -6.32 -1.52 3.23
N VAL A 178 -6.70 -0.34 3.71
CA VAL A 178 -7.99 0.31 3.45
C VAL A 178 -7.77 1.36 2.37
N TRP A 179 -7.99 0.97 1.11
CA TRP A 179 -7.86 1.85 -0.04
C TRP A 179 -9.15 2.67 -0.22
N ILE A 180 -9.02 3.99 -0.23
CA ILE A 180 -10.13 4.95 -0.29
C ILE A 180 -10.15 5.56 -1.69
N GLY A 181 -11.21 5.27 -2.43
CA GLY A 181 -11.49 5.90 -3.72
C GLY A 181 -11.77 7.40 -3.57
N GLU A 182 -11.42 8.17 -4.61
CA GLU A 182 -11.63 9.63 -4.66
C GLU A 182 -13.12 10.00 -4.56
N GLY A 183 -14.00 9.17 -5.12
CA GLY A 183 -15.46 9.32 -5.12
C GLY A 183 -16.18 8.72 -3.91
N ALA A 184 -15.47 7.98 -3.05
CA ALA A 184 -16.07 7.34 -1.88
C ALA A 184 -16.77 8.34 -0.96
N ASN A 185 -17.93 7.96 -0.41
CA ASN A 185 -18.71 8.86 0.42
C ASN A 185 -18.16 8.93 1.86
N GLU A 186 -18.48 10.00 2.60
CA GLU A 186 -17.95 10.22 3.95
C GLU A 186 -18.40 9.17 4.96
N VAL A 187 -19.55 8.52 4.74
CA VAL A 187 -20.03 7.42 5.59
C VAL A 187 -19.15 6.19 5.39
N GLU A 188 -18.90 5.79 4.14
CA GLU A 188 -18.01 4.67 3.82
C GLU A 188 -16.59 4.91 4.35
N LYS A 189 -16.05 6.12 4.20
CA LYS A 189 -14.72 6.47 4.74
C LYS A 189 -14.66 6.36 6.25
N ALA A 190 -15.67 6.86 6.96
CA ALA A 190 -15.73 6.83 8.42
C ALA A 190 -15.94 5.41 8.97
N GLU A 191 -16.77 4.61 8.30
CA GLU A 191 -17.07 3.24 8.73
C GLU A 191 -15.97 2.25 8.35
N ALA A 192 -15.27 2.46 7.24
CA ALA A 192 -14.27 1.54 6.69
C ALA A 192 -13.21 1.11 7.71
N VAL A 193 -12.72 2.04 8.52
CA VAL A 193 -11.73 1.76 9.56
C VAL A 193 -12.28 0.80 10.62
N THR A 194 -13.50 1.07 11.09
CA THR A 194 -14.17 0.25 12.10
C THR A 194 -14.47 -1.14 11.55
N VAL A 195 -14.95 -1.21 10.30
CA VAL A 195 -15.23 -2.47 9.60
C VAL A 195 -13.94 -3.27 9.41
N ALA A 196 -12.82 -2.64 9.03
CA ALA A 196 -11.53 -3.32 8.89
C ALA A 196 -11.05 -3.92 10.22
N MET A 197 -11.33 -3.27 11.35
CA MET A 197 -10.99 -3.83 12.67
C MET A 197 -11.86 -5.02 13.05
N ASP A 198 -13.16 -4.89 12.83
CA ASP A 198 -14.09 -5.98 13.12
C ASP A 198 -13.86 -7.18 12.20
N TYR A 199 -13.44 -6.92 10.95
CA TYR A 199 -12.92 -7.93 10.04
C TYR A 199 -11.72 -8.68 10.62
N VAL A 200 -10.68 -7.96 11.09
CA VAL A 200 -9.51 -8.60 11.72
C VAL A 200 -9.91 -9.38 12.98
N ARG A 201 -10.77 -8.81 13.84
CA ARG A 201 -11.22 -9.44 15.09
C ARG A 201 -12.05 -10.70 14.88
N SER A 202 -12.82 -10.75 13.80
CA SER A 202 -13.70 -11.88 13.47
C SER A 202 -12.98 -12.98 12.68
N ASP A 203 -11.70 -12.79 12.35
CA ASP A 203 -10.93 -13.73 11.56
C ASP A 203 -10.71 -15.06 12.31
N PRO A 204 -11.04 -16.21 11.71
CA PRO A 204 -10.95 -17.52 12.35
C PRO A 204 -9.51 -18.01 12.56
N SER A 205 -8.50 -17.36 11.97
CA SER A 205 -7.08 -17.70 12.18
C SER A 205 -6.57 -17.32 13.57
N GLY A 206 -7.29 -16.48 14.30
CA GLY A 206 -6.89 -15.99 15.62
C GLY A 206 -5.92 -14.81 15.60
N ARG A 207 -5.71 -14.16 14.44
CA ARG A 207 -4.97 -12.89 14.38
C ARG A 207 -5.65 -11.79 15.21
N THR A 208 -4.85 -10.84 15.67
CA THR A 208 -5.30 -9.73 16.51
C THR A 208 -4.90 -8.39 15.92
N LEU A 209 -5.48 -7.30 16.44
CA LEU A 209 -5.07 -5.94 16.06
C LEU A 209 -3.67 -5.55 16.55
N ASP A 210 -3.06 -6.35 17.43
CA ASP A 210 -1.67 -6.16 17.86
C ASP A 210 -0.68 -6.80 16.88
N ASP A 211 -1.11 -7.85 16.17
CA ASP A 211 -0.30 -8.60 15.20
C ASP A 211 -0.57 -8.19 13.75
N THR A 212 -1.66 -7.48 13.48
CA THR A 212 -2.09 -7.04 12.15
C THR A 212 -2.17 -5.53 12.07
N MET A 213 -1.46 -4.93 11.10
CA MET A 213 -1.49 -3.49 10.85
C MET A 213 -2.64 -3.12 9.92
N ILE A 214 -3.45 -2.13 10.30
CA ILE A 214 -4.45 -1.52 9.40
C ILE A 214 -3.84 -0.24 8.82
N ILE A 215 -3.78 -0.12 7.49
CA ILE A 215 -3.10 0.96 6.78
C ILE A 215 -4.11 1.65 5.85
N GLN A 216 -4.33 2.95 6.00
CA GLN A 216 -5.17 3.70 5.05
C GLN A 216 -4.36 4.12 3.82
N VAL A 217 -4.91 3.87 2.64
CA VAL A 217 -4.30 4.21 1.35
C VAL A 217 -5.27 5.10 0.58
N LYS A 218 -4.79 6.20 0.01
CA LYS A 218 -5.60 7.06 -0.85
C LYS A 218 -5.35 6.75 -2.31
N GLN A 219 -6.40 6.82 -3.13
CA GLN A 219 -6.30 6.71 -4.58
C GLN A 219 -5.21 7.64 -5.14
N GLY A 220 -4.35 7.10 -6.01
CA GLY A 220 -3.24 7.81 -6.65
C GLY A 220 -1.99 7.94 -5.77
N TYR A 221 -2.03 7.45 -4.54
CA TYR A 221 -0.96 7.54 -3.56
C TYR A 221 -0.62 6.18 -2.94
N GLU A 222 -0.74 5.13 -3.75
CA GLU A 222 -0.54 3.76 -3.32
C GLU A 222 0.95 3.45 -3.06
N PRO A 223 1.30 2.89 -1.88
CA PRO A 223 2.66 2.50 -1.58
C PRO A 223 3.09 1.23 -2.34
N LEU A 224 4.39 0.98 -2.43
CA LEU A 224 4.94 -0.16 -3.17
C LEU A 224 4.44 -1.51 -2.66
N ASN A 225 4.38 -1.70 -1.34
CA ASN A 225 3.86 -2.91 -0.72
C ASN A 225 2.37 -3.13 -1.04
N PHE A 226 1.59 -2.09 -1.35
CA PHE A 226 0.24 -2.23 -1.89
C PHE A 226 0.28 -2.60 -3.38
N THR A 227 0.95 -1.80 -4.22
CA THR A 227 0.92 -1.96 -5.67
C THR A 227 1.53 -3.29 -6.14
N GLY A 228 2.49 -3.85 -5.39
CA GLY A 228 3.13 -5.12 -5.71
C GLY A 228 2.20 -6.34 -5.67
N HIS A 229 1.03 -6.22 -5.03
CA HIS A 229 0.03 -7.27 -5.03
C HIS A 229 -0.78 -7.34 -6.32
N PHE A 230 -0.75 -6.30 -7.16
CA PHE A 230 -1.50 -6.24 -8.43
C PHE A 230 -0.58 -6.55 -9.61
N GLN A 231 -1.03 -7.42 -10.52
CA GLN A 231 -0.29 -7.68 -11.75
C GLN A 231 -0.46 -6.50 -12.72
N ALA A 232 0.64 -6.01 -13.31
CA ALA A 232 0.66 -4.90 -14.27
C ALA A 232 0.03 -3.57 -13.81
N TRP A 233 0.38 -3.11 -12.61
CA TRP A 233 -0.04 -1.81 -12.09
C TRP A 233 0.35 -0.64 -13.02
N ASP A 234 -0.64 0.11 -13.48
CA ASP A 234 -0.50 1.36 -14.23
C ASP A 234 -0.51 2.57 -13.27
N ARG A 235 0.69 3.13 -13.03
CA ARG A 235 0.86 4.33 -12.18
C ARG A 235 0.25 5.59 -12.78
N GLU A 236 0.02 5.63 -14.08
CA GLU A 236 -0.50 6.81 -14.76
C GLU A 236 -2.02 6.84 -14.81
N LYS A 237 -2.70 5.74 -14.44
CA LYS A 237 -4.16 5.61 -14.46
C LYS A 237 -4.87 6.80 -13.81
N TRP A 238 -4.40 7.21 -12.62
CA TRP A 238 -4.99 8.32 -11.85
C TRP A 238 -4.09 9.54 -11.74
N SER A 239 -2.97 9.58 -12.46
CA SER A 239 -2.01 10.69 -12.36
C SER A 239 -2.57 12.02 -12.87
N LYS A 240 -3.71 12.01 -13.58
CA LYS A 240 -4.28 13.18 -14.30
C LYS A 240 -3.23 13.87 -15.21
N GLY A 241 -2.21 13.13 -15.66
CA GLY A 241 -1.09 13.66 -16.45
C GLY A 241 0.05 14.30 -15.65
N LYS A 242 0.04 14.22 -14.32
CA LYS A 242 1.12 14.72 -13.46
C LYS A 242 2.27 13.72 -13.39
N THR A 243 3.49 14.23 -13.42
CA THR A 243 4.71 13.44 -13.28
C THR A 243 4.90 12.95 -11.84
N TYR A 244 5.68 11.88 -11.65
CA TYR A 244 6.01 11.35 -10.30
C TYR A 244 6.58 12.44 -9.37
N GLU A 245 7.42 13.33 -9.90
CA GLU A 245 8.01 14.44 -9.14
C GLU A 245 6.98 15.53 -8.78
N GLU A 246 5.96 15.74 -9.61
CA GLU A 246 4.83 16.63 -9.29
C GLU A 246 3.95 16.04 -8.20
N ILE A 247 3.62 14.74 -8.29
CA ILE A 247 2.85 14.02 -7.28
C ILE A 247 3.61 14.02 -5.95
N LYS A 248 4.92 13.70 -5.96
CA LYS A 248 5.80 13.72 -4.78
C LYS A 248 5.88 15.11 -4.14
N ARG A 249 5.93 16.17 -4.94
CA ARG A 249 5.99 17.56 -4.48
C ARG A 249 4.67 18.05 -3.91
N GLU A 250 3.53 17.66 -4.48
CA GLU A 250 2.20 17.95 -3.91
C GLU A 250 2.00 17.30 -2.55
N MET A 251 2.63 16.14 -2.32
CA MET A 251 2.59 15.42 -1.05
C MET A 251 3.56 15.94 0.03
N GLY A 252 4.63 16.65 -0.37
CA GLY A 252 5.74 17.03 0.51
C GLY A 252 6.61 15.83 0.95
N GLU A 253 7.81 16.10 1.48
CA GLU A 253 8.77 15.05 1.93
C GLU A 253 8.20 14.08 2.98
N ASN A 254 7.13 14.48 3.68
CA ASN A 254 6.46 13.68 4.71
C ASN A 254 5.26 12.87 4.19
N GLY A 255 4.85 13.00 2.92
CA GLY A 255 3.64 12.34 2.42
C GLY A 255 3.82 10.84 2.19
N ILE A 256 5.02 10.40 1.81
CA ILE A 256 5.38 8.97 1.70
C ILE A 256 5.44 8.33 3.11
N THR A 257 5.84 9.11 4.12
CA THR A 257 5.93 8.69 5.53
C THR A 257 4.58 8.75 6.26
N LYS A 258 3.64 9.59 5.81
CA LYS A 258 2.30 9.70 6.43
C LYS A 258 1.32 8.62 5.98
N VAL A 259 1.52 8.00 4.82
CA VAL A 259 0.68 6.87 4.35
C VAL A 259 1.02 5.58 5.11
N SER A 260 2.24 5.45 5.65
CA SER A 260 2.75 4.23 6.30
C SER A 260 2.55 4.15 7.81
N GLU A 261 2.00 5.18 8.47
CA GLU A 261 2.04 5.25 9.95
C GLU A 261 0.71 5.57 10.65
N ILE A 262 -0.44 5.56 9.98
CA ILE A 262 -1.71 5.52 10.72
C ILE A 262 -1.93 4.07 11.20
N ARG A 263 -1.17 3.65 12.21
CA ARG A 263 -1.44 2.42 12.96
C ARG A 263 -2.69 2.63 13.79
N ILE A 264 -3.79 2.03 13.35
CA ILE A 264 -5.04 2.12 14.10
C ILE A 264 -5.07 0.98 15.13
N THR A 265 -4.57 1.28 16.34
CA THR A 265 -4.52 0.35 17.47
C THR A 265 -5.85 0.30 18.23
N GLN A 266 -6.07 -0.67 19.13
CA GLN A 266 -7.29 -0.69 19.97
C GLN A 266 -7.52 0.63 20.76
N GLN A 267 -6.46 1.40 21.03
CA GLN A 267 -6.55 2.66 21.76
C GLN A 267 -7.12 3.80 20.90
N THR A 268 -6.79 3.86 19.61
CA THR A 268 -7.34 4.89 18.69
C THR A 268 -8.84 4.70 18.42
N VAL A 269 -9.35 3.46 18.56
CA VAL A 269 -10.77 3.11 18.36
C VAL A 269 -11.63 3.43 19.58
N LYS A 270 -11.12 3.22 20.79
CA LYS A 270 -11.82 3.62 22.02
C LYS A 270 -12.05 5.14 22.07
N ALA A 271 -11.14 5.92 21.48
CA ALA A 271 -11.32 7.36 21.32
C ALA A 271 -12.40 7.73 20.27
N MET A 272 -12.61 6.90 19.24
CA MET A 272 -13.64 7.12 18.21
C MET A 272 -15.04 6.63 18.63
N ASN A 273 -15.13 5.56 19.44
CA ASN A 273 -16.41 4.96 19.87
C ASN A 273 -17.09 5.63 21.07
N ASN A 274 -16.41 6.53 21.79
CA ASN A 274 -16.96 7.17 23.01
C ASN A 274 -17.98 8.31 22.75
N ASN A 275 -18.53 8.41 21.53
CA ASN A 275 -19.60 9.37 21.23
C ASN A 275 -21.03 8.88 21.58
N ASN A 276 -21.17 7.75 22.30
CA ASN A 276 -22.48 7.30 22.80
C ASN A 276 -22.41 6.85 24.28
N ASN A 277 -22.82 7.77 25.15
CA ASN A 277 -23.34 7.63 26.52
C ASN A 277 -22.46 7.08 27.68
N ASP A 278 -22.36 7.99 28.66
CA ASP A 278 -22.46 7.86 30.12
C ASP A 278 -21.25 7.46 31.00
N ASP A 279 -21.05 8.37 31.96
CA ASP A 279 -20.43 8.28 33.29
C ASP A 279 -18.89 8.36 33.38
N PHE A 280 -18.41 9.57 33.59
CA PHE A 280 -17.01 9.89 33.84
C PHE A 280 -16.79 10.01 35.35
N THR A 281 -16.32 8.92 35.97
CA THR A 281 -15.68 8.97 37.29
C THR A 281 -14.17 8.85 37.13
N GLU A 282 -13.47 9.64 37.95
CA GLU A 282 -12.08 10.03 37.87
C GLU A 282 -11.04 8.89 37.87
N THR A 283 -9.82 9.26 37.48
CA THR A 283 -8.52 8.59 37.69
C THR A 283 -8.12 7.51 36.70
N ASP A 284 -7.63 7.91 35.53
CA ASP A 284 -6.21 7.74 35.14
C ASP A 284 -5.94 8.55 33.85
N GLY A 285 -4.76 9.17 33.74
CA GLY A 285 -4.45 10.21 32.76
C GLY A 285 -4.73 9.83 31.30
N SER A 286 -5.77 10.42 30.70
CA SER A 286 -5.99 10.41 29.25
C SER A 286 -4.98 11.35 28.58
N ALA A 287 -3.88 10.80 28.08
CA ALA A 287 -2.94 11.53 27.25
C ALA A 287 -3.44 11.57 25.78
N PHE A 288 -3.62 12.76 25.23
CA PHE A 288 -3.87 13.02 23.82
C PHE A 288 -2.54 13.34 23.10
N THR A 289 -2.48 13.05 21.80
CA THR A 289 -1.32 13.41 20.97
C THR A 289 -1.34 14.91 20.62
N TYR A 290 -0.18 15.44 20.27
CA TYR A 290 -0.05 16.82 19.77
C TYR A 290 -1.03 17.12 18.63
N GLU A 291 -1.19 16.19 17.71
CA GLU A 291 -2.03 16.35 16.51
C GLU A 291 -3.51 16.51 16.86
N VAL A 292 -3.98 15.90 17.95
CA VAL A 292 -5.35 16.11 18.45
C VAL A 292 -5.45 17.48 19.09
N LEU A 293 -4.51 17.84 19.96
CA LEU A 293 -4.56 19.07 20.75
C LEU A 293 -4.28 20.35 19.95
N ALA A 294 -3.57 20.24 18.82
CA ALA A 294 -3.29 21.35 17.91
C ALA A 294 -4.47 21.70 16.98
N GLN A 295 -5.57 20.93 16.99
CA GLN A 295 -6.73 21.20 16.15
C GLN A 295 -7.50 22.46 16.59
N PRO A 296 -8.28 23.07 15.66
CA PRO A 296 -9.26 24.09 15.99
C PRO A 296 -10.18 23.63 17.13
N TYR A 297 -10.54 24.55 18.04
CA TYR A 297 -11.27 24.22 19.28
C TYR A 297 -12.57 23.42 19.07
N HIS A 298 -13.27 23.65 17.96
CA HIS A 298 -14.52 22.95 17.62
C HIS A 298 -14.32 21.48 17.20
N LEU A 299 -13.07 21.05 17.00
CA LEU A 299 -12.67 19.68 16.67
C LEU A 299 -11.95 19.00 17.84
N LEU A 300 -11.78 19.68 18.98
CA LEU A 300 -11.17 19.08 20.17
C LEU A 300 -12.17 18.19 20.93
N PRO A 301 -11.69 17.12 21.56
CA PRO A 301 -12.49 16.37 22.54
C PRO A 301 -13.10 17.29 23.61
N GLY A 302 -14.37 17.02 23.97
CA GLY A 302 -15.09 17.80 24.98
C GLY A 302 -14.44 17.71 26.35
N GLY A 303 -14.41 18.83 27.10
CA GLY A 303 -13.79 18.92 28.42
C GLY A 303 -12.31 19.36 28.41
N ILE A 304 -11.69 19.49 27.23
CA ILE A 304 -10.33 20.03 27.11
C ILE A 304 -10.37 21.55 27.25
N ASP A 305 -9.72 22.05 28.29
CA ASP A 305 -9.53 23.49 28.47
C ASP A 305 -8.53 24.02 27.43
N LYS A 306 -9.00 24.97 26.61
CA LYS A 306 -8.21 25.66 25.58
C LYS A 306 -6.94 26.28 26.15
N ALA A 307 -6.99 26.76 27.38
CA ALA A 307 -5.88 27.45 28.02
C ALA A 307 -4.83 26.50 28.62
N THR A 308 -5.07 25.18 28.65
CA THR A 308 -4.20 24.19 29.32
C THR A 308 -4.02 22.89 28.53
N ARG A 309 -4.06 22.98 27.19
CA ARG A 309 -3.96 21.82 26.28
C ARG A 309 -2.69 20.97 26.49
N GLU A 310 -1.58 21.58 26.88
CA GLU A 310 -0.30 20.92 27.14
C GLU A 310 -0.36 19.91 28.30
N LEU A 311 -1.28 20.09 29.25
CA LEU A 311 -1.44 19.17 30.39
C LEU A 311 -1.93 17.80 29.96
N TYR A 312 -2.59 17.74 28.81
CA TYR A 312 -3.15 16.53 28.28
C TYR A 312 -2.21 15.79 27.32
N LEU A 313 -0.98 16.25 27.11
CA LEU A 313 0.04 15.45 26.39
C LEU A 313 0.51 14.29 27.27
N SER A 314 1.03 13.21 26.69
CA SER A 314 1.84 12.25 27.45
C SER A 314 3.21 12.89 27.77
N ASN A 315 4.00 12.31 28.68
CA ASN A 315 5.36 12.83 28.92
C ASN A 315 6.26 12.72 27.68
N GLU A 316 6.07 11.67 26.88
CA GLU A 316 6.79 11.44 25.63
C GLU A 316 6.39 12.47 24.56
N GLU A 317 5.08 12.66 24.35
CA GLU A 317 4.56 13.68 23.43
C GLU A 317 4.93 15.10 23.88
N PHE A 318 4.93 15.36 25.18
CA PHE A 318 5.34 16.64 25.73
C PHE A 318 6.80 16.95 25.38
N PHE A 319 7.68 15.95 25.54
CA PHE A 319 9.08 16.08 25.14
C PHE A 319 9.22 16.29 23.63
N LEU A 320 8.49 15.55 22.79
CA LEU A 320 8.54 15.73 21.33
C LEU A 320 8.04 17.12 20.87
N VAL A 321 7.03 17.67 21.53
CA VAL A 321 6.44 18.96 21.17
C VAL A 321 7.30 20.13 21.63
N PHE A 322 7.77 20.09 22.87
CA PHE A 322 8.47 21.21 23.52
C PHE A 322 9.99 21.06 23.57
N ASP A 323 10.53 19.90 23.19
CA ASP A 323 11.95 19.55 23.25
C ASP A 323 12.53 19.72 24.68
N MET A 324 11.69 19.49 25.69
CA MET A 324 12.03 19.59 27.11
C MET A 324 11.07 18.78 27.97
N GLU A 325 11.49 18.41 29.18
CA GLU A 325 10.63 17.68 30.12
C GLU A 325 9.54 18.59 30.71
N ARG A 326 8.41 18.00 31.12
CA ARG A 326 7.28 18.73 31.71
C ARG A 326 7.66 19.51 32.97
N THR A 327 8.48 18.91 33.82
CA THR A 327 9.03 19.52 35.03
C THR A 327 9.88 20.75 34.72
N GLU A 328 10.64 20.71 33.64
CA GLU A 328 11.44 21.85 33.15
C GLU A 328 10.54 22.96 32.62
N PHE A 329 9.51 22.63 31.83
CA PHE A 329 8.53 23.58 31.32
C PHE A 329 7.75 24.30 32.45
N GLU A 330 7.34 23.57 33.47
CA GLU A 330 6.62 24.11 34.64
C GLU A 330 7.48 25.10 35.45
N SER A 331 8.81 24.95 35.41
CA SER A 331 9.75 25.86 36.07
C SER A 331 9.96 27.20 35.34
N LEU A 332 9.53 27.30 34.07
CA LEU A 332 9.68 28.52 33.26
C LEU A 332 8.73 29.64 33.73
N PRO A 333 9.12 30.91 33.56
CA PRO A 333 8.19 32.03 33.77
C PRO A 333 6.93 31.90 32.92
N ARG A 334 5.76 32.23 33.49
CA ARG A 334 4.43 32.03 32.84
C ARG A 334 4.30 32.69 31.46
N TRP A 335 4.95 33.83 31.23
CA TRP A 335 4.97 34.49 29.92
C TRP A 335 5.67 33.64 28.85
N LYS A 336 6.71 32.90 29.24
CA LYS A 336 7.47 32.01 28.35
C LYS A 336 6.70 30.72 28.08
N GLN A 337 6.01 30.16 29.08
CA GLN A 337 5.10 29.03 28.88
C GLN A 337 3.99 29.37 27.87
N VAL A 338 3.35 30.53 28.01
CA VAL A 338 2.30 30.98 27.06
C VAL A 338 2.86 31.21 25.66
N GLN A 339 4.06 31.77 25.52
CA GLN A 339 4.71 31.96 24.22
C GLN A 339 4.94 30.60 23.53
N LEU A 340 5.56 29.65 24.22
CA LEU A 340 5.85 28.31 23.68
C LEU A 340 4.56 27.58 23.29
N LYS A 341 3.50 27.69 24.11
CA LYS A 341 2.20 27.11 23.77
C LYS A 341 1.59 27.74 22.52
N LYS A 342 1.70 29.06 22.34
CA LYS A 342 1.22 29.74 21.13
C LYS A 342 2.00 29.32 19.89
N GLU A 343 3.32 29.19 19.98
CA GLU A 343 4.17 28.71 18.87
C GLU A 343 3.78 27.29 18.42
N LYS A 344 3.31 26.46 19.36
CA LYS A 344 2.86 25.09 19.12
C LYS A 344 1.35 24.96 18.90
N GLY A 345 0.59 26.05 18.82
CA GLY A 345 -0.87 26.00 18.60
C GLY A 345 -1.67 25.40 19.77
N LEU A 346 -1.09 25.37 20.98
CA LEU A 346 -1.67 24.81 22.21
C LEU A 346 -2.20 25.90 23.18
N PHE A 347 -2.55 27.08 22.67
CA PHE A 347 -3.06 28.23 23.45
C PHE A 347 -4.29 28.91 22.83
#